data_AF-A0A537Y4X4-F1
#
_entry.id   AF-A0A537Y4X4-F1
#
_cell.length_a   1.000
_cell.length_b   1.000
_cell.length_c   1.000
_cell.angle_alpha   90.00
_cell.angle_beta   90.00
_cell.angle_gamma   90.00
#
_symmetry.space_group_name_H-M   'P 1'
#
loop_
_entity.id
_entity.type
_entity.pdbx_description
1 polymer ?
#
loop_
_entity_poly.entity_id
_entity_poly.type
_entity_poly.pdbx_seq_one_letter_code
_entity_poly.pdbx_strand_id
1 'polypeptide(L)' 'MFSGVLMLRYLNEGQAADRLENALAEVIKEGKSVTYDLKERRDDPTAVGTSQVADAVIEKMEHA' A
#
# COMPACT_ATOMS: atom_id res chain seq x y z
N MET A 1 -5.78 5.01 2.01
CA MET A 1 -5.18 4.80 0.68
C MET A 1 -6.19 4.23 -0.32
N PHE A 2 -6.91 3.13 -0.03
CA PHE A 2 -7.92 2.57 -0.96
C PHE A 2 -9.04 3.55 -1.39
N SER A 3 -9.47 4.48 -0.52
CA SER A 3 -10.41 5.53 -0.94
C SER A 3 -9.85 6.42 -2.06
N GLY A 4 -8.52 6.59 -2.14
CA GLY A 4 -7.83 7.26 -3.24
C GLY A 4 -7.88 6.47 -4.54
N VAL A 5 -7.77 5.13 -4.50
CA VAL A 5 -8.01 4.26 -5.66
C VAL A 5 -9.44 4.46 -6.18
N LEU A 6 -10.43 4.42 -5.29
CA LEU A 6 -11.83 4.64 -5.66
C LEU A 6 -12.06 6.04 -6.24
N MET A 7 -11.41 7.06 -5.68
CA MET A 7 -11.45 8.43 -6.21
C MET A 7 -10.86 8.51 -7.62
N LEU A 8 -9.71 7.88 -7.88
CA LEU A 8 -9.10 7.83 -9.22
C LEU A 8 -10.03 7.13 -10.22
N ARG A 9 -10.65 6.01 -9.83
CA ARG A 9 -11.67 5.33 -10.65
C ARG A 9 -12.86 6.26 -10.95
N TYR A 10 -13.33 7.02 -9.97
CA TYR A 10 -14.42 7.99 -10.15
C TYR A 10 -14.04 9.13 -11.13
N LEU A 11 -12.79 9.56 -11.12
CA LEU A 11 -12.25 10.57 -12.05
C LEU A 11 -11.92 10.01 -13.44
N ASN A 12 -12.20 8.73 -13.70
CA ASN A 12 -11.81 7.99 -14.92
C ASN A 12 -10.29 7.83 -15.12
N GLU A 13 -9.51 7.97 -14.05
CA GLU A 13 -8.05 7.77 -14.03
C GLU A 13 -7.70 6.30 -13.77
N GLY A 14 -8.18 5.40 -14.64
CA GLY A 14 -8.12 3.94 -14.45
C GLY A 14 -6.70 3.38 -14.33
N GLN A 15 -5.78 3.81 -15.20
CA GLN A 15 -4.39 3.34 -15.16
C GLN A 15 -3.67 3.75 -13.86
N ALA A 16 -3.91 4.96 -13.37
CA ALA A 16 -3.35 5.41 -12.10
C ALA A 16 -3.94 4.64 -10.92
N ALA A 17 -5.25 4.37 -10.95
CA ALA A 17 -5.93 3.56 -9.95
C ALA A 17 -5.36 2.13 -9.90
N ASP A 18 -5.21 1.48 -11.05
CA ASP A 18 -4.70 0.11 -11.14
C ASP A 18 -3.23 0.03 -10.68
N ARG A 19 -2.38 1.00 -11.05
CA ARG A 19 -0.99 1.08 -10.54
C ARG A 19 -0.94 1.19 -9.02
N LEU A 20 -1.75 2.07 -8.43
CA LEU A 20 -1.78 2.25 -6.98
C LEU A 20 -2.34 1.02 -6.26
N GLU A 21 -3.40 0.41 -6.80
CA GLU A 21 -4.01 -0.80 -6.22
C GLU A 21 -3.06 -2.00 -6.25
N ASN A 22 -2.37 -2.21 -7.37
CA ASN A 22 -1.37 -3.27 -7.50
C ASN A 22 -0.21 -3.10 -6.52
N ALA A 23 0.32 -1.88 -6.39
CA ALA A 23 1.38 -1.57 -5.43
C ALA A 23 0.94 -1.82 -3.98
N LEU A 24 -0.28 -1.39 -3.61
CA LEU A 24 -0.86 -1.68 -2.29
C LEU A 24 -0.97 -3.19 -2.04
N ALA A 25 -1.49 -3.94 -3.02
CA ALA A 25 -1.66 -5.37 -2.91
C ALA A 25 -0.32 -6.09 -2.71
N GLU A 26 0.74 -5.65 -3.40
CA GLU A 26 2.07 -6.22 -3.25
C GLU A 26 2.67 -5.93 -1.87
N VAL A 27 2.60 -4.69 -1.36
CA VAL A 27 3.09 -4.34 -0.01
C VAL A 27 2.38 -5.16 1.06
N ILE A 28 1.05 -5.30 0.96
CA ILE A 28 0.26 -6.10 1.90
C ILE A 28 0.63 -7.58 1.80
N LYS A 29 0.78 -8.12 0.58
CA LYS A 29 1.15 -9.52 0.35
C LYS A 29 2.54 -9.84 0.90
N GLU A 30 3.49 -8.91 0.81
CA GLU A 30 4.82 -9.10 1.40
C GLU A 30 4.81 -9.04 2.93
N GLY A 31 3.93 -8.22 3.53
CA GLY A 31 3.78 -8.10 4.99
C GLY A 31 5.00 -7.52 5.72
N LYS A 32 6.03 -7.06 5.00
CA LYS A 32 7.27 -6.52 5.57
C LYS A 32 7.07 -5.10 6.11
N SER A 33 6.69 -4.18 5.24
CA SER A 33 6.49 -2.76 5.55
C SER A 33 5.00 -2.43 5.74
N VAL A 34 4.40 -3.03 6.76
CA VAL A 34 2.99 -2.79 7.13
C VAL A 34 2.87 -2.37 8.60
N THR A 35 1.79 -1.67 8.91
CA THR A 35 1.45 -1.28 10.29
C THR A 35 1.06 -2.48 11.14
N TYR A 36 1.13 -2.31 12.46
CA TYR A 36 0.93 -3.38 13.46
C TYR A 36 -0.40 -4.13 13.32
N ASP A 37 -1.45 -3.49 12.80
CA ASP A 37 -2.77 -4.08 12.60
C ASP A 37 -2.83 -5.08 11.43
N LEU A 38 -1.88 -5.01 10.51
CA LEU A 38 -1.76 -5.91 9.35
C LEU A 38 -0.71 -7.00 9.55
N LYS A 39 0.04 -6.97 10.65
CA LYS A 39 0.96 -8.05 11.03
C LYS A 39 0.17 -9.25 11.54
N GLU A 40 0.71 -10.47 11.32
CA GLU A 40 0.13 -11.70 11.89
C GLU A 40 0.05 -11.61 13.42
N ARG A 41 1.07 -10.99 14.02
CA ARG A 41 1.12 -10.64 15.43
C ARG A 41 1.20 -9.13 15.62
N ARG A 42 0.30 -8.57 16.42
CA ARG A 42 0.25 -7.12 16.71
C ARG A 42 1.49 -6.58 17.43
N ASP A 43 2.20 -7.42 18.17
CA ASP A 43 3.40 -7.07 18.91
C ASP A 43 4.69 -7.36 18.13
N ASP A 44 4.58 -7.67 16.83
CA ASP A 44 5.73 -7.88 15.96
C ASP A 44 6.60 -6.61 15.89
N PRO A 45 7.87 -6.67 16.32
CA PRO A 45 8.76 -5.51 16.36
C PRO A 45 9.14 -4.98 14.96
N THR A 46 8.80 -5.71 13.90
CA THR A 46 9.00 -5.30 12.49
C THR A 46 7.85 -4.46 11.94
N ALA A 47 6.80 -4.19 12.73
CA ALA A 47 5.76 -3.24 12.34
C ALA A 47 6.34 -1.86 12.09
N VAL A 48 5.97 -1.24 10.96
CA VAL A 48 6.43 0.11 10.59
C VAL A 48 5.33 1.14 10.81
N GLY A 49 5.70 2.41 10.83
CA GLY A 49 4.76 3.52 10.91
C GLY A 49 4.01 3.77 9.59
N THR A 50 2.95 4.56 9.67
CA THR A 50 2.09 4.88 8.52
C THR A 50 2.85 5.49 7.34
N SER A 51 3.80 6.40 7.61
CA SER A 51 4.59 7.04 6.55
C SER A 51 5.49 6.03 5.84
N GLN A 52 6.09 5.10 6.57
CA GLN A 52 6.92 4.05 5.99
C GLN A 52 6.11 3.07 5.11
N VAL A 53 4.83 2.83 5.43
CA VAL A 53 3.94 2.08 4.52
C VAL A 53 3.74 2.86 3.22
N ALA A 54 3.56 4.18 3.30
CA ALA A 54 3.42 5.02 2.11
C ALA A 54 4.71 5.02 1.26
N ASP A 55 5.88 5.11 1.89
CA ASP A 55 7.17 5.01 1.20
C ASP A 55 7.31 3.67 0.46
N ALA A 56 6.96 2.55 1.10
CA ALA A 56 6.98 1.23 0.47
C ALA A 56 6.01 1.12 -0.72
N VAL A 57 4.83 1.74 -0.63
CA VAL A 57 3.89 1.81 -1.75
C VAL A 57 4.46 2.62 -2.91
N ILE A 58 5.08 3.78 -2.63
CA ILE A 58 5.71 4.62 -3.67
C ILE A 58 6.82 3.84 -4.38
N GLU A 59 7.68 3.16 -3.61
CA GLU A 59 8.75 2.31 -4.16
C GLU A 59 8.20 1.24 -5.12
N LYS A 60 7.12 0.54 -4.74
CA LYS A 60 6.45 -0.43 -5.62
C LYS A 60 5.85 0.21 -6.87
N MET A 61 5.36 1.45 -6.79
CA MET A 61 4.84 2.15 -7.96
C MET A 61 5.93 2.58 -8.95
N GLU A 62 7.14 2.92 -8.48
CA GLU A 62 8.25 3.39 -9.32
C GLU A 62 9.03 2.24 -9.98
N HIS A 63 9.01 1.05 -9.39
CA HIS A 63 9.82 -0.09 -9.83
C HIS A 63 9.02 -1.28 -10.41
N ALA A 64 7.71 -1.10 -10.67
CA ALA A 64 6.83 -2.08 -11.31
C ALA A 64 6.72 -1.92 -12.83
#